data_AF-A0ABD1WI41-F1
#
_entry.id   AF-A0ABD1WI41-F1
#
_cell.length_a   1.000
_cell.length_b   1.000
_cell.length_c   1.000
_cell.angle_alpha   90.00
_cell.angle_beta   90.00
_cell.angle_gamma   90.00
#
_symmetry.space_group_name_H-M   'P 1'
#
loop_
_entity.id
_entity.type
_entity.pdbx_description
1 polymer ?
#
loop_
_entity_poly.entity_id
_entity_poly.type
_entity_poly.pdbx_seq_one_letter_code
_entity_poly.pdbx_strand_id
1 'polypeptide(L)'
;MTAFLQNNKQHYDEMAFAEAPQLVAVLKEMKDGLDTATTKVQALTAEVKAENIRIADGISYLEAKHLLLLNYGQSLVYYLLRKAKGLLIQGHPLVQSLYEIRLYLEKLTRVTATTDEKSGSTVKEADATQKTLDGDGVYLPQKWPLLLWRKIRCQDERKALRKDRENMRQLKQSAYVIELMNYLEGRPEEITETVGPESRELTKYMAKMEERARQEEEHFTHAPLTNSEKMTMKHLKKSRNG
;
A
#
# COMPACT_ATOMS: atom_id res chain seq x y z
N MET A 1 -75.94 4.53 -14.06
CA MET A 1 -74.57 4.31 -13.53
C MET A 1 -73.67 3.61 -14.55
N THR A 2 -74.19 2.67 -15.35
CA THR A 2 -73.45 1.97 -16.42
C THR A 2 -73.07 2.86 -17.61
N ALA A 3 -73.93 3.79 -18.04
CA ALA A 3 -73.63 4.72 -19.14
C ALA A 3 -72.47 5.69 -18.84
N PHE A 4 -72.28 6.09 -17.58
CA PHE A 4 -71.20 7.00 -17.17
C PHE A 4 -69.83 6.29 -17.16
N LEU A 5 -69.78 5.02 -16.74
CA LEU A 5 -68.58 4.19 -16.81
C LEU A 5 -68.22 3.82 -18.26
N GLN A 6 -69.22 3.61 -19.11
CA GLN A 6 -69.01 3.39 -20.54
C GLN A 6 -68.38 4.62 -21.21
N ASN A 7 -68.87 5.83 -20.89
CA ASN A 7 -68.32 7.08 -21.41
C ASN A 7 -66.89 7.34 -20.97
N ASN A 8 -66.58 7.04 -19.69
CA ASN A 8 -65.22 7.21 -19.18
C ASN A 8 -64.26 6.22 -19.84
N LYS A 9 -64.69 4.96 -20.05
CA LYS A 9 -63.89 3.93 -20.74
C LYS A 9 -63.61 4.29 -22.20
N GLN A 10 -64.60 4.80 -22.94
CA GLN A 10 -64.42 5.26 -24.31
C GLN A 10 -63.44 6.44 -24.40
N HIS A 11 -63.50 7.38 -23.45
CA HIS A 11 -62.56 8.51 -23.37
C HIS A 11 -61.10 8.06 -23.12
N TYR A 12 -60.88 7.07 -22.24
CA TYR A 12 -59.54 6.51 -22.02
C TYR A 12 -59.03 5.72 -23.24
N ASP A 13 -59.90 5.01 -23.94
CA ASP A 13 -59.53 4.28 -25.17
C ASP A 13 -59.19 5.24 -26.33
N GLU A 14 -59.90 6.36 -26.47
CA GLU A 14 -59.59 7.42 -27.45
C GLU A 14 -58.27 8.13 -27.16
N MET A 15 -57.99 8.46 -25.88
CA MET A 15 -56.69 9.01 -25.47
C MET A 15 -55.55 8.03 -25.74
N ALA A 16 -55.75 6.74 -25.43
CA ALA A 16 -54.77 5.70 -25.70
C ALA A 16 -54.50 5.54 -27.21
N PHE A 17 -55.52 5.66 -28.06
CA PHE A 17 -55.36 5.59 -29.51
C PHE A 17 -54.64 6.82 -30.10
N ALA A 18 -54.81 8.00 -29.48
CA ALA A 18 -54.14 9.24 -29.88
C ALA A 18 -52.68 9.33 -29.40
N GLU A 19 -52.38 8.83 -28.21
CA GLU A 19 -51.04 8.87 -27.61
C GLU A 19 -50.13 7.71 -28.07
N ALA A 20 -50.71 6.57 -28.44
CA ALA A 20 -49.98 5.42 -28.99
C ALA A 20 -49.07 5.76 -30.20
N PRO A 21 -49.54 6.47 -31.26
CA PRO A 21 -48.67 6.80 -32.39
C PRO A 21 -47.58 7.81 -32.02
N GLN A 22 -47.81 8.70 -31.06
CA GLN A 22 -46.79 9.62 -30.56
C GLN A 22 -45.69 8.88 -29.79
N LEU A 23 -46.06 7.93 -28.93
CA LEU A 23 -45.11 7.08 -28.22
C LEU A 23 -44.27 6.24 -29.18
N VAL A 24 -44.89 5.66 -30.21
CA VAL A 24 -44.18 4.89 -31.24
C VAL A 24 -43.21 5.77 -32.03
N ALA A 25 -43.56 7.01 -32.33
CA ALA A 25 -42.66 7.97 -32.98
C ALA A 25 -41.44 8.28 -32.10
N VAL A 26 -41.63 8.60 -30.82
CA VAL A 26 -40.54 8.87 -29.88
C VAL A 26 -39.64 7.65 -29.68
N LEU A 27 -40.22 6.45 -29.57
CA LEU A 27 -39.44 5.21 -29.48
C LEU A 27 -38.61 4.95 -30.73
N LYS A 28 -39.13 5.30 -31.91
CA LYS A 28 -38.38 5.21 -33.16
C LYS A 28 -37.21 6.20 -33.18
N GLU A 29 -37.44 7.44 -32.77
CA GLU A 29 -36.37 8.45 -32.64
C GLU A 29 -35.29 8.02 -31.64
N MET A 30 -35.68 7.45 -30.49
CA MET A 30 -34.73 6.90 -29.51
C MET A 30 -33.93 5.73 -30.09
N LYS A 31 -34.56 4.86 -30.89
CA LYS A 31 -33.89 3.75 -31.58
C LYS A 31 -32.88 4.28 -32.60
N ASP A 32 -33.28 5.24 -33.43
CA ASP A 32 -32.40 5.85 -34.44
C ASP A 32 -31.23 6.60 -33.76
N GLY A 33 -31.49 7.26 -32.62
CA GLY A 33 -30.47 7.85 -31.75
C GLY A 33 -29.50 6.82 -31.16
N LEU A 34 -29.99 5.64 -30.81
CA LEU A 34 -29.16 4.54 -30.33
C LEU A 34 -28.33 3.92 -31.46
N ASP A 35 -28.92 3.75 -32.65
CA ASP A 35 -28.23 3.23 -33.84
C ASP A 35 -27.09 4.19 -34.28
N THR A 36 -27.32 5.50 -34.20
CA THR A 36 -26.27 6.51 -34.45
C THR A 36 -25.19 6.54 -33.36
N ALA A 37 -25.53 6.33 -32.09
CA ALA A 37 -24.54 6.23 -31.02
C ALA A 37 -23.71 4.94 -31.13
N THR A 38 -24.35 3.81 -31.41
CA THR A 38 -23.67 2.50 -31.56
C THR A 38 -22.74 2.49 -32.76
N THR A 39 -23.14 3.05 -33.90
CA THR A 39 -22.25 3.20 -35.08
C THR A 39 -21.02 4.07 -34.76
N LYS A 40 -21.18 5.19 -34.05
CA LYS A 40 -20.05 6.03 -33.60
C LYS A 40 -19.10 5.28 -32.66
N VAL A 41 -19.63 4.57 -31.67
CA VAL A 41 -18.82 3.77 -30.73
C VAL A 41 -18.10 2.64 -31.46
N GLN A 42 -18.74 1.97 -32.42
CA GLN A 42 -18.12 0.93 -33.23
C GLN A 42 -16.99 1.49 -34.11
N ALA A 43 -17.18 2.66 -34.72
CA ALA A 43 -16.14 3.34 -35.49
C ALA A 43 -14.92 3.69 -34.61
N LEU A 44 -15.16 4.32 -33.45
CA LEU A 44 -14.10 4.61 -32.47
C LEU A 44 -13.42 3.34 -31.97
N THR A 45 -14.18 2.26 -31.76
CA THR A 45 -13.62 0.95 -31.34
C THR A 45 -12.74 0.35 -32.45
N ALA A 46 -13.11 0.51 -33.72
CA ALA A 46 -12.31 0.06 -34.85
C ALA A 46 -11.02 0.89 -34.98
N GLU A 47 -11.09 2.21 -34.78
CA GLU A 47 -9.93 3.11 -34.80
C GLU A 47 -8.96 2.85 -33.63
N VAL A 48 -9.48 2.54 -32.43
CA VAL A 48 -8.68 2.13 -31.27
C VAL A 48 -7.99 0.78 -31.51
N LYS A 49 -8.68 -0.18 -32.14
CA LYS A 49 -8.11 -1.50 -32.50
C LYS A 49 -7.08 -1.41 -33.63
N ALA A 50 -7.22 -0.43 -34.53
CA ALA A 50 -6.27 -0.14 -35.59
C ALA A 50 -5.04 0.68 -35.11
N GLU A 51 -4.86 0.83 -33.78
CA GLU A 51 -3.75 1.53 -33.11
C GLU A 51 -3.59 3.03 -33.47
N ASN A 52 -4.52 3.62 -34.23
CA ASN A 52 -4.42 5.01 -34.69
C ASN A 52 -4.69 6.03 -33.57
N ILE A 53 -5.45 5.63 -32.54
CA ILE A 53 -5.61 6.39 -31.31
C ILE A 53 -4.76 5.72 -30.24
N ARG A 54 -3.56 6.25 -30.00
CA ARG A 54 -2.86 5.97 -28.75
C ARG A 54 -3.70 6.59 -27.63
N ILE A 55 -4.42 5.76 -26.88
CA ILE A 55 -4.95 6.15 -25.56
C ILE A 55 -3.71 6.35 -24.68
N ALA A 56 -3.02 7.48 -24.88
CA ALA A 56 -1.71 7.75 -24.28
C ALA A 56 -1.82 7.84 -22.75
N ASP A 57 -2.99 8.27 -22.27
CA ASP A 57 -3.42 8.20 -20.88
C ASP A 57 -4.74 7.43 -20.82
N GLY A 58 -4.67 6.11 -20.62
CA GLY A 58 -5.83 5.40 -20.08
C GLY A 58 -6.20 5.99 -18.72
N ILE A 59 -7.46 5.85 -18.29
CA ILE A 59 -7.89 6.30 -16.96
C ILE A 59 -6.85 5.78 -15.96
N SER A 60 -6.19 6.70 -15.26
CA SER A 60 -5.11 6.34 -14.35
C SER A 60 -5.63 5.33 -13.34
N TYR A 61 -4.83 4.33 -12.96
CA TYR A 61 -5.25 3.34 -11.95
C TYR A 61 -5.81 4.03 -10.70
N LEU A 62 -5.17 5.13 -10.30
CA LEU A 62 -5.59 5.94 -9.16
C LEU A 62 -6.95 6.62 -9.42
N GLU A 63 -7.14 7.18 -10.60
CA GLU A 63 -8.40 7.82 -11.02
C GLU A 63 -9.55 6.81 -11.13
N ALA A 64 -9.30 5.63 -11.70
CA ALA A 64 -10.27 4.54 -11.77
C ALA A 64 -10.66 4.05 -10.36
N LYS A 65 -9.68 3.94 -9.45
CA LYS A 65 -9.92 3.57 -8.05
C LYS A 65 -10.78 4.63 -7.34
N HIS A 66 -10.49 5.91 -7.56
CA HIS A 66 -11.28 7.00 -6.99
C HIS A 66 -12.72 7.02 -7.53
N LEU A 67 -12.89 6.85 -8.85
CA LEU A 67 -14.21 6.82 -9.48
C LEU A 67 -15.06 5.63 -8.99
N LEU A 68 -14.46 4.45 -8.83
CA LEU A 68 -15.14 3.28 -8.24
C LEU A 68 -15.54 3.51 -6.78
N LEU A 69 -14.65 4.13 -5.99
CA LEU A 69 -14.95 4.44 -4.59
C LEU A 69 -16.09 5.45 -4.48
N LEU A 70 -16.15 6.42 -5.39
CA LEU A 70 -17.22 7.42 -5.45
C LEU A 70 -18.56 6.77 -5.79
N ASN A 71 -18.61 5.92 -6.81
CA ASN A 71 -19.82 5.16 -7.17
C ASN A 71 -20.28 4.22 -6.04
N TYR A 72 -19.34 3.63 -5.31
CA TYR A 72 -19.65 2.86 -4.09
C TYR A 72 -20.30 3.73 -3.02
N GLY A 73 -19.73 4.91 -2.75
CA GLY A 73 -20.27 5.88 -1.81
C GLY A 73 -21.68 6.34 -2.18
N GLN A 74 -21.92 6.66 -3.45
CA GLN A 74 -23.25 7.05 -3.96
C GLN A 74 -24.28 5.92 -3.80
N SER A 75 -23.91 4.69 -4.15
CA SER A 75 -24.77 3.51 -4.01
C SER A 75 -25.10 3.23 -2.54
N LEU A 76 -24.14 3.45 -1.64
CA LEU A 76 -24.31 3.28 -0.19
C LEU A 76 -25.22 4.36 0.40
N VAL A 77 -25.04 5.62 0.02
CA VAL A 77 -25.91 6.74 0.44
C VAL A 77 -27.34 6.48 -0.01
N TYR A 78 -27.55 6.07 -1.26
CA TYR A 78 -28.88 5.69 -1.72
C TYR A 78 -29.45 4.52 -0.92
N TYR A 79 -28.65 3.47 -0.67
CA TYR A 79 -29.08 2.31 0.11
C TYR A 79 -29.58 2.73 1.50
N LEU A 80 -28.83 3.61 2.18
CA LEU A 80 -29.20 4.15 3.49
C LEU A 80 -30.48 4.98 3.43
N LEU A 81 -30.62 5.86 2.43
CA LEU A 81 -31.84 6.65 2.23
C LEU A 81 -33.06 5.76 1.96
N ARG A 82 -32.88 4.66 1.21
CA ARG A 82 -33.94 3.72 0.89
C ARG A 82 -34.37 2.90 2.12
N LYS A 83 -33.40 2.49 2.94
CA LYS A 83 -33.63 1.90 4.27
C LYS A 83 -34.37 2.85 5.21
N ALA A 84 -33.98 4.12 5.25
CA ALA A 84 -34.61 5.14 6.08
C ALA A 84 -36.08 5.40 5.67
N LYS A 85 -36.39 5.30 4.37
CA LYS A 85 -37.76 5.39 3.84
C LYS A 85 -38.58 4.10 4.01
N GLY A 86 -38.01 3.03 4.57
CA GLY A 86 -38.70 1.76 4.80
C GLY A 86 -38.97 0.93 3.53
N LEU A 87 -38.31 1.24 2.41
CA LEU A 87 -38.51 0.53 1.15
C LEU A 87 -37.74 -0.79 1.11
N LEU A 88 -38.34 -1.82 0.52
CA LEU A 88 -37.73 -3.13 0.35
C LEU A 88 -36.55 -3.08 -0.63
N ILE A 89 -35.44 -3.70 -0.24
CA ILE A 89 -34.19 -3.74 -1.03
C ILE A 89 -34.18 -4.88 -2.05
N GLN A 90 -34.98 -5.93 -1.82
CA GLN A 90 -34.99 -7.13 -2.65
C GLN A 90 -35.40 -6.80 -4.10
N GLY A 91 -34.60 -7.26 -5.06
CA GLY A 91 -34.81 -7.03 -6.50
C GLY A 91 -34.36 -5.66 -7.03
N HIS A 92 -33.73 -4.81 -6.22
CA HIS A 92 -33.24 -3.51 -6.69
C HIS A 92 -31.84 -3.61 -7.32
N PRO A 93 -31.59 -2.96 -8.48
CA PRO A 93 -30.30 -3.04 -9.20
C PRO A 93 -29.09 -2.54 -8.39
N LEU A 94 -29.31 -1.90 -7.25
CA LEU A 94 -28.23 -1.41 -6.40
C LEU A 94 -27.44 -2.49 -5.68
N VAL A 95 -28.10 -3.60 -5.32
CA VAL A 95 -27.37 -4.72 -4.71
C VAL A 95 -26.39 -5.31 -5.71
N GLN A 96 -26.84 -5.44 -6.96
CA GLN A 96 -26.02 -5.90 -8.07
C GLN A 96 -24.87 -4.91 -8.36
N SER A 97 -25.18 -3.62 -8.50
CA SER A 97 -24.16 -2.57 -8.70
C SER A 97 -23.12 -2.54 -7.57
N LEU A 98 -23.53 -2.66 -6.30
CA LEU A 98 -22.61 -2.72 -5.16
C LEU A 98 -21.69 -3.96 -5.21
N TYR A 99 -22.24 -5.12 -5.60
CA TYR A 99 -21.45 -6.34 -5.75
C TYR A 99 -20.45 -6.22 -6.89
N GLU A 100 -20.87 -5.69 -8.03
CA GLU A 100 -20.01 -5.46 -9.20
C GLU A 100 -18.88 -4.49 -8.85
N ILE A 101 -19.18 -3.34 -8.25
CA ILE A 101 -18.16 -2.37 -7.81
C ILE A 101 -17.17 -3.01 -6.84
N ARG A 102 -17.64 -3.82 -5.88
CA ARG A 102 -16.77 -4.54 -4.95
C ARG A 102 -15.85 -5.53 -5.66
N LEU A 103 -16.38 -6.27 -6.63
CA LEU A 103 -15.59 -7.21 -7.45
C LEU A 103 -14.51 -6.46 -8.25
N TYR A 104 -14.84 -5.30 -8.81
CA TYR A 104 -13.85 -4.50 -9.54
C TYR A 104 -12.77 -3.92 -8.61
N LEU A 105 -13.11 -3.46 -7.40
CA LEU A 105 -12.12 -3.03 -6.40
C LEU A 105 -11.18 -4.17 -5.99
N GLU A 106 -11.69 -5.40 -5.85
CA GLU A 106 -10.86 -6.56 -5.55
C GLU A 106 -9.88 -6.87 -6.70
N LYS A 107 -10.36 -6.81 -7.95
CA LYS A 107 -9.50 -6.96 -9.13
C LYS A 107 -8.40 -5.90 -9.17
N LEU A 108 -8.72 -4.63 -8.92
CA LEU A 108 -7.73 -3.55 -8.87
C LEU A 108 -6.71 -3.74 -7.74
N THR A 109 -7.13 -4.26 -6.59
CA THR A 109 -6.21 -4.52 -5.46
C THR A 109 -5.20 -5.62 -5.79
N ARG A 110 -5.65 -6.68 -6.48
CA ARG A 110 -4.77 -7.75 -6.98
C ARG A 110 -3.75 -7.21 -7.98
N VAL A 111 -4.16 -6.33 -8.89
CA VAL A 111 -3.25 -5.71 -9.87
C VAL A 111 -2.16 -4.89 -9.17
N THR A 112 -2.49 -4.04 -8.19
CA THR A 112 -1.46 -3.30 -7.44
C THR A 112 -0.46 -4.19 -6.72
N ALA A 113 -0.93 -5.28 -6.11
CA ALA A 113 -0.05 -6.22 -5.43
C ALA A 113 0.97 -6.86 -6.39
N THR A 114 0.57 -7.10 -7.65
CA THR A 114 1.47 -7.63 -8.69
C THR A 114 2.41 -6.57 -9.29
N THR A 115 2.03 -5.28 -9.30
CA THR A 115 2.94 -4.20 -9.71
C THR A 115 3.97 -3.89 -8.63
N ASP A 116 3.61 -3.97 -7.35
CA ASP A 116 4.55 -3.80 -6.23
C ASP A 116 5.62 -4.91 -6.20
N GLU A 117 5.25 -6.13 -6.64
CA GLU A 117 6.22 -7.23 -6.87
C GLU A 117 7.17 -6.95 -8.03
N LYS A 118 6.76 -6.17 -9.04
CA LYS A 118 7.59 -5.86 -10.22
C LYS A 118 8.43 -4.60 -10.06
N SER A 119 7.94 -3.59 -9.35
CA SER A 119 8.66 -2.34 -9.05
C SER A 119 9.72 -2.48 -7.95
N GLY A 120 9.72 -3.60 -7.21
CA GLY A 120 10.77 -3.97 -6.25
C GLY A 120 12.10 -4.43 -6.88
N SER A 121 12.23 -4.47 -8.21
CA SER A 121 13.45 -4.91 -8.91
C SER A 121 14.33 -3.80 -9.49
N THR A 122 13.99 -2.51 -9.31
CA THR A 122 14.78 -1.42 -9.90
C THR A 122 15.20 -0.34 -8.90
N VAL A 123 15.69 -0.71 -7.72
CA VAL A 123 16.57 0.19 -6.95
C VAL A 123 17.65 -0.63 -6.22
N LYS A 124 18.84 -0.64 -6.84
CA LYS A 124 20.17 -0.92 -6.26
C LYS A 124 20.50 -2.37 -5.92
N GLU A 125 21.22 -3.01 -6.84
CA GLU A 125 22.41 -3.80 -6.51
C GLU A 125 23.41 -3.71 -7.68
N ALA A 126 24.20 -2.64 -7.66
CA ALA A 126 25.50 -2.61 -8.30
C ALA A 126 26.50 -3.07 -7.23
N ASP A 127 26.63 -4.38 -7.05
CA ASP A 127 27.92 -5.06 -6.88
C ASP A 127 27.70 -6.57 -6.72
N ALA A 128 28.67 -7.34 -7.22
CA ALA A 128 28.85 -8.78 -7.02
C ALA A 128 27.79 -9.74 -7.60
N THR A 129 28.06 -10.24 -8.82
CA THR A 129 28.50 -11.64 -9.05
C THR A 129 28.56 -11.91 -10.56
N GLN A 130 29.76 -11.90 -11.13
CA GLN A 130 30.03 -12.54 -12.43
C GLN A 130 30.59 -13.94 -12.21
N LYS A 131 30.20 -14.86 -13.11
CA LYS A 131 30.63 -16.25 -13.35
C LYS A 131 29.83 -17.31 -12.58
N THR A 132 29.30 -18.39 -13.15
CA THR A 132 29.21 -19.00 -14.50
C THR A 132 28.12 -20.09 -14.35
N LEU A 133 27.39 -20.53 -15.38
CA LEU A 133 27.69 -21.77 -16.10
C LEU A 133 26.58 -22.07 -17.13
N ASP A 134 27.02 -22.82 -18.13
CA ASP A 134 26.37 -23.29 -19.34
C ASP A 134 25.22 -24.30 -19.11
N GLY A 135 24.36 -24.45 -20.13
CA GLY A 135 23.65 -25.71 -20.42
C GLY A 135 22.19 -25.81 -19.95
N ASP A 136 21.30 -25.96 -20.94
CA ASP A 136 19.92 -26.45 -20.91
C ASP A 136 18.82 -25.57 -20.24
N GLY A 137 18.12 -24.83 -21.12
CA GLY A 137 16.94 -24.04 -20.82
C GLY A 137 15.69 -24.87 -20.54
N VAL A 138 15.57 -25.41 -19.32
CA VAL A 138 14.26 -25.74 -18.74
C VAL A 138 14.13 -25.04 -17.39
N TYR A 139 13.40 -23.92 -17.40
CA TYR A 139 13.00 -23.23 -16.18
C TYR A 139 11.93 -24.05 -15.46
N LEU A 140 12.24 -24.53 -14.25
CA LEU A 140 11.23 -24.96 -13.28
C LEU A 140 10.90 -23.79 -12.36
N PRO A 141 9.68 -23.23 -12.41
CA PRO A 141 9.28 -22.18 -11.49
C PRO A 141 9.28 -22.68 -10.05
N GLN A 142 9.95 -21.94 -9.17
CA GLN A 142 9.97 -22.21 -7.74
C GLN A 142 8.58 -22.02 -7.14
N LYS A 143 7.98 -23.11 -6.66
CA LYS A 143 6.66 -23.10 -6.02
C LYS A 143 6.78 -22.53 -4.61
N TRP A 144 6.67 -21.20 -4.49
CA TRP A 144 6.53 -20.56 -3.19
C TRP A 144 5.05 -20.42 -2.82
N PRO A 145 4.58 -20.96 -1.69
CA PRO A 145 3.20 -20.80 -1.26
C PRO A 145 2.84 -19.33 -1.01
N LEU A 146 1.68 -18.87 -1.47
CA LEU A 146 1.17 -17.49 -1.31
C LEU A 146 1.20 -16.97 0.14
N LEU A 147 1.09 -17.84 1.15
CA LEU A 147 1.18 -17.49 2.57
C LEU A 147 2.54 -16.93 2.99
N LEU A 148 3.57 -17.22 2.23
CA LEU A 148 4.94 -16.96 2.60
C LEU A 148 5.39 -15.57 2.10
N TRP A 149 4.70 -14.97 1.10
CA TRP A 149 4.78 -13.55 0.74
C TRP A 149 4.34 -12.61 1.88
N ARG A 150 3.29 -13.01 2.61
CA ARG A 150 2.83 -12.26 3.80
C ARG A 150 3.86 -12.31 4.93
N LYS A 151 4.62 -13.41 5.02
CA LYS A 151 5.67 -13.62 6.03
C LYS A 151 6.98 -12.91 5.65
N ILE A 152 7.35 -12.87 4.37
CA ILE A 152 8.51 -12.13 3.86
C ILE A 152 8.35 -10.62 4.10
N ARG A 153 7.23 -10.00 3.67
CA ARG A 153 6.97 -8.57 3.92
C ARG A 153 7.02 -8.22 5.41
N CYS A 154 6.41 -9.04 6.26
CA CYS A 154 6.45 -8.86 7.71
C CYS A 154 7.86 -9.01 8.29
N GLN A 155 8.71 -9.85 7.70
CA GLN A 155 10.10 -10.03 8.13
C GLN A 155 10.98 -8.84 7.70
N ASP A 156 10.76 -8.30 6.50
CA ASP A 156 11.55 -7.19 5.98
C ASP A 156 11.17 -5.85 6.63
N GLU A 157 9.88 -5.62 6.91
CA GLU A 157 9.43 -4.49 7.74
C GLU A 157 10.02 -4.56 9.15
N ARG A 158 10.09 -5.75 9.76
CA ARG A 158 10.74 -5.96 11.06
C ARG A 158 12.25 -5.73 11.02
N LYS A 159 12.91 -6.07 9.91
CA LYS A 159 14.35 -5.78 9.71
C LYS A 159 14.58 -4.28 9.51
N ALA A 160 13.73 -3.59 8.76
CA ALA A 160 13.79 -2.14 8.57
C ALA A 160 13.60 -1.40 9.91
N LEU A 161 12.61 -1.80 10.72
CA LEU A 161 12.41 -1.26 12.07
C LEU A 161 13.59 -1.51 13.01
N ARG A 162 14.26 -2.65 12.89
CA ARG A 162 15.49 -2.93 13.66
C ARG A 162 16.63 -2.02 13.21
N LYS A 163 16.79 -1.86 11.89
CA LYS A 163 17.79 -0.95 11.31
C LYS A 163 17.53 0.49 11.71
N ASP A 164 16.29 0.97 11.66
CA ASP A 164 15.93 2.33 12.09
C ASP A 164 16.12 2.52 13.59
N ARG A 165 15.76 1.53 14.42
CA ARG A 165 16.03 1.59 15.86
C ARG A 165 17.52 1.62 16.18
N GLU A 166 18.32 0.90 15.40
CA GLU A 166 19.78 0.91 15.51
C GLU A 166 20.38 2.21 15.00
N ASN A 167 19.89 2.76 13.88
CA ASN A 167 20.23 4.08 13.37
C ASN A 167 19.90 5.16 14.40
N MET A 168 18.75 5.08 15.07
CA MET A 168 18.39 6.01 16.15
C MET A 168 19.33 5.87 17.36
N ARG A 169 19.79 4.66 17.68
CA ARG A 169 20.81 4.45 18.72
C ARG A 169 22.16 5.02 18.29
N GLN A 170 22.53 4.89 17.02
CA GLN A 170 23.78 5.44 16.48
C GLN A 170 23.75 6.97 16.37
N LEU A 171 22.61 7.56 15.98
CA LEU A 171 22.41 9.02 15.95
C LEU A 171 22.50 9.62 17.36
N LYS A 172 21.94 8.93 18.35
CA LYS A 172 22.10 9.29 19.77
C LYS A 172 23.52 9.11 20.31
N GLN A 173 24.38 8.37 19.61
CA GLN A 173 25.81 8.23 19.95
C GLN A 173 26.69 9.28 19.25
N SER A 174 26.13 10.10 18.36
CA SER A 174 26.90 11.20 17.78
C SER A 174 27.20 12.24 18.85
N ALA A 175 28.45 12.72 18.90
CA ALA A 175 28.91 13.66 19.92
C ALA A 175 28.02 14.92 19.99
N TYR A 176 27.63 15.44 18.83
CA TYR A 176 26.75 16.60 18.71
C TYR A 176 25.35 16.40 19.33
N VAL A 177 24.74 15.22 19.13
CA VAL A 177 23.41 14.94 19.71
C VAL A 177 23.50 14.73 21.21
N ILE A 178 24.59 14.13 21.70
CA ILE A 178 24.85 13.99 23.15
C ILE A 178 25.00 15.37 23.78
N GLU A 179 25.79 16.25 23.16
CA GLU A 179 26.00 17.62 23.60
C GLU A 179 24.68 18.42 23.63
N LEU A 180 23.87 18.32 22.57
CA LEU A 180 22.56 18.96 22.51
C LEU A 180 21.58 18.45 23.59
N MET A 181 21.59 17.15 23.87
CA MET A 181 20.76 16.57 24.94
C MET A 181 21.22 17.03 26.32
N ASN A 182 22.53 17.13 26.57
CA ASN A 182 23.09 17.66 27.81
C ASN A 182 22.69 19.13 28.04
N TYR A 183 22.70 19.95 26.98
CA TYR A 183 22.22 21.34 27.04
C TYR A 183 20.73 21.44 27.40
N LEU A 184 19.89 20.55 26.87
CA LEU A 184 18.46 20.51 27.17
C LEU A 184 18.15 20.01 28.60
N GLU A 185 18.94 19.05 29.10
CA GLU A 185 18.75 18.47 30.44
C GLU A 185 19.37 19.32 31.56
N GLY A 186 20.15 20.37 31.24
CA GLY A 186 20.79 21.23 32.24
C GLY A 186 21.84 20.49 33.09
N ARG A 187 22.37 19.37 32.57
CA ARG A 187 23.42 18.56 33.21
C ARG A 187 24.74 19.35 33.15
N PRO A 188 25.50 19.50 34.25
CA PRO A 188 26.76 20.26 34.24
C PRO A 188 27.75 19.65 33.24
N GLU A 189 28.45 20.50 32.50
CA GLU A 189 29.40 20.10 31.45
C GLU A 189 30.59 19.34 32.08
N GLU A 190 30.71 18.06 31.74
CA GLU A 190 31.88 17.25 32.10
C GLU A 190 32.94 17.43 30.99
N ILE A 191 33.99 18.18 31.30
CA ILE A 191 35.10 18.41 30.38
C ILE A 191 35.79 17.07 30.12
N THR A 192 35.50 16.45 28.97
CA THR A 192 36.14 15.21 28.56
C THR A 192 37.23 15.52 27.54
N GLU A 193 38.47 15.14 27.85
CA GLU A 193 39.60 15.26 26.92
C GLU A 193 39.37 14.30 25.74
N THR A 194 38.93 14.84 24.60
CA THR A 194 38.64 14.06 23.40
C THR A 194 39.93 13.70 22.66
N VAL A 195 40.54 12.58 23.08
CA VAL A 195 41.72 12.02 22.41
C VAL A 195 41.31 10.94 21.39
N GLY A 196 41.19 11.34 20.12
CA GLY A 196 41.23 10.45 18.95
C GLY A 196 40.16 9.35 18.82
N PRO A 197 40.15 8.57 17.73
CA PRO A 197 39.20 7.47 17.50
C PRO A 197 39.30 6.34 18.53
N GLU A 198 40.43 6.21 19.23
CA GLU A 198 40.61 5.25 20.34
C GLU A 198 39.70 5.56 21.55
N SER A 199 39.30 6.83 21.74
CA SER A 199 38.39 7.24 22.83
C SER A 199 37.02 6.58 22.75
N ARG A 200 36.51 6.26 21.56
CA ARG A 200 35.17 5.67 21.38
C ARG A 200 35.14 4.18 21.73
N GLU A 201 36.20 3.46 21.40
CA GLU A 201 36.33 2.05 21.80
C GLU A 201 36.60 1.95 23.31
N LEU A 202 37.38 2.88 23.84
CA LEU A 202 37.63 3.01 25.28
C LEU A 202 36.36 3.33 26.08
N THR A 203 35.55 4.29 25.64
CA THR A 203 34.28 4.62 26.33
C THR A 203 33.31 3.45 26.34
N LYS A 204 33.17 2.74 25.21
CA LYS A 204 32.39 1.49 25.15
C LYS A 204 32.96 0.43 26.10
N TYR A 205 34.28 0.32 26.19
CA TYR A 205 34.95 -0.61 27.09
C TYR A 205 34.75 -0.24 28.57
N MET A 206 34.88 1.04 28.93
CA MET A 206 34.66 1.55 30.28
C MET A 206 33.21 1.32 30.73
N ALA A 207 32.23 1.65 29.90
CA ALA A 207 30.82 1.40 30.19
C ALA A 207 30.54 -0.10 30.42
N LYS A 208 31.13 -0.97 29.60
CA LYS A 208 31.00 -2.43 29.75
C LYS A 208 31.65 -2.96 31.03
N MET A 209 32.77 -2.37 31.46
CA MET A 209 33.41 -2.69 32.74
C MET A 209 32.58 -2.20 33.93
N GLU A 210 31.94 -1.05 33.82
CA GLU A 210 31.07 -0.47 34.85
C GLU A 210 29.77 -1.27 35.01
N GLU A 211 29.11 -1.67 33.92
CA GLU A 211 27.95 -2.55 33.96
C GLU A 211 28.29 -3.90 34.61
N ARG A 212 29.48 -4.42 34.34
CA ARG A 212 29.98 -5.62 35.03
C ARG A 212 30.17 -5.34 36.52
N ALA A 213 30.79 -4.23 36.89
CA ALA A 213 30.95 -3.85 38.30
C ALA A 213 29.59 -3.77 39.02
N ARG A 214 28.56 -3.19 38.38
CA ARG A 214 27.19 -3.19 38.92
C ARG A 214 26.64 -4.61 39.10
N GLN A 215 26.83 -5.49 38.11
CA GLN A 215 26.41 -6.90 38.23
C GLN A 215 27.17 -7.62 39.36
N GLU A 216 28.45 -7.35 39.53
CA GLU A 216 29.27 -7.91 40.62
C GLU A 216 28.83 -7.38 41.99
N GLU A 217 28.39 -6.12 42.08
CA GLU A 217 27.80 -5.53 43.29
C GLU A 217 26.42 -6.13 43.60
N GLU A 218 25.57 -6.29 42.59
CA GLU A 218 24.23 -6.88 42.73
C GLU A 218 24.28 -8.37 43.11
N HIS A 219 25.25 -9.10 42.56
CA HIS A 219 25.38 -10.55 42.74
C HIS A 219 26.53 -10.97 43.67
N PHE A 220 27.26 -10.02 44.25
CA PHE A 220 28.40 -10.22 45.15
C PHE A 220 29.41 -11.30 44.69
N THR A 221 29.59 -11.46 43.36
CA THR A 221 30.45 -12.48 42.75
C THR A 221 31.14 -11.92 41.51
N HIS A 222 32.44 -12.21 41.34
CA HIS A 222 33.22 -11.71 40.21
C HIS A 222 32.82 -12.36 38.89
N ALA A 223 32.67 -11.56 37.84
CA ALA A 223 32.30 -12.05 36.51
C ALA A 223 33.56 -12.44 35.71
N PRO A 224 33.67 -13.69 35.22
CA PRO A 224 34.84 -14.14 34.49
C PRO A 224 34.94 -13.49 33.10
N LEU A 225 36.14 -13.00 32.77
CA LEU A 225 36.46 -12.38 31.47
C LEU A 225 36.81 -13.43 30.42
N THR A 226 36.27 -13.26 29.20
CA THR A 226 36.64 -14.11 28.05
C THR A 226 38.04 -13.77 27.54
N ASN A 227 38.70 -14.73 26.88
CA ASN A 227 40.05 -14.50 26.36
C ASN A 227 40.12 -13.38 25.32
N SER A 228 39.07 -13.21 24.50
CA SER A 228 38.97 -12.11 23.53
C SER A 228 38.94 -10.73 24.21
N GLU A 229 38.18 -10.61 25.31
CA GLU A 229 38.07 -9.37 26.09
C GLU A 229 39.37 -9.05 26.84
N LYS A 230 40.10 -10.07 27.29
CA LYS A 230 41.44 -9.87 27.88
C LYS A 230 42.44 -9.34 26.84
N MET A 231 42.32 -9.74 25.58
CA MET A 231 43.17 -9.23 24.50
C MET A 231 42.83 -7.79 24.14
N THR A 232 41.54 -7.45 24.01
CA THR A 232 41.13 -6.05 23.77
C THR A 232 41.55 -5.16 24.94
N MET A 233 41.33 -5.59 26.18
CA MET A 233 41.80 -4.90 27.38
C MET A 233 43.31 -4.60 27.34
N LYS A 234 44.13 -5.58 26.95
CA LYS A 234 45.58 -5.40 26.82
C LYS A 234 45.94 -4.41 25.71
N HIS A 235 45.23 -4.46 24.58
CA HIS A 235 45.44 -3.54 23.46
C HIS A 235 45.14 -2.10 23.88
N LEU A 236 43.97 -1.83 24.45
CA LEU A 236 43.59 -0.50 24.92
C LEU A 236 44.51 0.04 26.03
N LYS A 237 44.99 -0.84 26.93
CA LYS A 237 45.97 -0.44 27.97
C LYS A 237 47.35 -0.15 27.41
N LYS A 238 47.74 -0.80 26.31
CA LYS A 238 49.07 -0.63 25.69
C LYS A 238 49.16 0.68 24.91
N SER A 239 48.09 1.11 24.23
CA SER A 239 48.05 2.40 23.52
C SER A 239 48.23 3.62 24.43
N ARG A 240 47.98 3.50 25.75
CA ARG A 240 48.14 4.59 26.73
C ARG A 240 49.52 4.70 27.38
N ASN A 241 50.36 3.67 27.25
CA ASN A 241 51.68 3.61 27.91
C ASN A 241 52.85 3.80 26.92
N GLY A 242 52.56 4.32 25.73
CA GLY A 242 53.54 4.68 24.70
C GLY A 242 53.86 6.16 24.73
#